data_AF-A0A6J7DJ91-F1
#
_entry.id   AF-A0A6J7DJ91-F1
#
_cell.length_a   1.000
_cell.length_b   1.000
_cell.length_c   1.000
_cell.angle_alpha   90.00
_cell.angle_beta   90.00
_cell.angle_gamma   90.00
#
_symmetry.space_group_name_H-M   'P 1'
#
loop_
_entity.id
_entity.type
_entity.pdbx_description
1 polymer ?
#
loop_
_entity_poly.entity_id
_entity_poly.type
_entity_poly.pdbx_seq_one_letter_code
_entity_poly.pdbx_strand_id
1 'polypeptide(L)'
;MLAGVSDKARRLLFSTAGVVVAWFLCVLFFWALRPLHDVVPVGISADGVHVSQSVTCNTLFQGSARDNTPLPTIVKPLAYPRQPCELVHTQAQQVFVVDVLGALLVLGGLAFVVVRARRLDDRSSVQAASAAVG
;
A
#
# COMPACT_ATOMS: atom_id res chain seq x y z
N MET A 1 6.36 39.89 10.07
CA MET A 1 6.73 38.51 10.48
C MET A 1 5.85 37.40 9.88
N LEU A 2 4.82 37.69 9.06
CA LEU A 2 3.88 36.68 8.54
C LEU A 2 4.34 35.92 7.28
N ALA A 3 5.38 36.39 6.57
CA ALA A 3 5.86 35.75 5.32
C ALA A 3 6.54 34.39 5.53
N GLY A 4 7.17 34.15 6.69
CA GLY A 4 7.93 32.91 6.96
C GLY A 4 7.08 31.70 7.35
N VAL A 5 5.83 31.91 7.77
CA VAL A 5 4.91 30.83 8.17
C VAL A 5 4.37 30.09 6.93
N SER A 6 4.12 30.82 5.84
CA SER A 6 3.62 30.27 4.58
C SER A 6 4.63 29.33 3.89
N ASP A 7 5.91 29.72 3.83
CA ASP A 7 6.95 28.91 3.19
C ASP A 7 7.28 27.63 3.97
N LYS A 8 7.30 27.70 5.31
CA LYS A 8 7.50 26.51 6.15
C LYS A 8 6.33 25.53 5.99
N ALA A 9 5.08 26.03 6.03
CA ALA A 9 3.90 25.20 5.83
C ALA A 9 3.87 24.56 4.43
N ARG A 10 4.21 25.34 3.39
CA ARG A 10 4.30 24.85 2.01
C ARG A 10 5.39 23.79 1.84
N ARG A 11 6.58 24.01 2.41
CA ARG A 11 7.68 23.02 2.41
C ARG A 11 7.28 21.74 3.16
N LEU A 12 6.61 21.87 4.30
CA LEU A 12 6.08 20.73 5.06
C LEU A 12 5.08 19.93 4.22
N LEU A 13 4.11 20.58 3.58
CA LEU A 13 3.11 19.88 2.74
C LEU A 13 3.76 19.12 1.58
N PHE A 14 4.71 19.73 0.87
CA PHE A 14 5.44 19.04 -0.21
C PHE A 14 6.33 17.92 0.32
N SER A 15 6.99 18.12 1.46
CA SER A 15 7.79 17.09 2.11
C SER A 15 6.92 15.91 2.50
N THR A 16 5.77 16.13 3.15
CA THR A 16 4.84 15.06 3.52
C THR A 16 4.31 14.33 2.30
N ALA A 17 3.88 15.04 1.26
CA ALA A 17 3.44 14.41 0.02
C ALA A 17 4.57 13.57 -0.63
N GLY A 18 5.79 14.10 -0.66
CA GLY A 18 6.96 13.40 -1.15
C GLY A 18 7.28 12.14 -0.35
N VAL A 19 7.17 12.20 0.98
CA VAL A 19 7.36 11.03 1.86
C VAL A 19 6.30 9.97 1.59
N VAL A 20 5.03 10.34 1.45
CA VAL A 20 3.95 9.40 1.14
C VAL A 20 4.18 8.72 -0.20
N VAL A 21 4.56 9.48 -1.23
CA VAL A 21 4.88 8.92 -2.55
C VAL A 21 6.09 7.99 -2.48
N ALA A 22 7.17 8.40 -1.81
CA ALA A 22 8.37 7.58 -1.66
C ALA A 22 8.06 6.28 -0.90
N TRP A 23 7.29 6.35 0.19
CA TRP A 23 6.83 5.18 0.93
C TRP A 23 6.00 4.25 0.05
N PHE A 24 5.05 4.79 -0.72
CA PHE A 24 4.20 4.00 -1.62
C PHE A 24 5.03 3.30 -2.71
N LEU A 25 6.03 3.99 -3.27
CA LEU A 25 6.98 3.38 -4.21
C LEU A 25 7.78 2.26 -3.54
N CYS A 26 8.21 2.43 -2.28
CA CYS A 26 8.87 1.36 -1.54
C CYS A 26 7.96 0.13 -1.37
N VAL A 27 6.71 0.33 -0.98
CA VAL A 27 5.72 -0.77 -0.88
C VAL A 27 5.56 -1.48 -2.24
N LEU A 28 5.47 -0.73 -3.33
CA LEU A 28 5.35 -1.30 -4.67
C LEU A 28 6.57 -2.16 -5.05
N PHE A 29 7.78 -1.62 -4.97
CA PHE A 29 8.99 -2.29 -5.47
C PHE A 29 9.56 -3.35 -4.55
N PHE A 30 9.43 -3.18 -3.23
CA PHE A 30 9.98 -4.15 -2.27
C PHE A 30 8.98 -5.23 -1.88
N TRP A 31 7.68 -5.00 -2.06
CA TRP A 31 6.64 -5.96 -1.65
C TRP A 31 5.71 -6.36 -2.80
N ALA A 32 4.95 -5.42 -3.39
CA ALA A 32 3.87 -5.78 -4.32
C ALA A 32 4.34 -6.42 -5.64
N LEU A 33 5.51 -6.00 -6.15
CA LEU A 33 6.11 -6.53 -7.38
C LEU A 33 6.93 -7.81 -7.16
N ARG A 34 7.17 -8.23 -5.91
CA ARG A 34 7.93 -9.45 -5.63
C ARG A 34 7.03 -10.68 -5.62
N PRO A 35 7.56 -11.87 -5.95
CA PRO A 35 6.81 -13.12 -5.82
C PRO A 35 6.44 -13.36 -4.36
N LEU A 36 5.22 -13.83 -4.14
CA LEU A 36 4.74 -14.17 -2.80
C LEU A 36 5.20 -15.57 -2.41
N HIS A 37 5.23 -15.83 -1.11
CA HIS A 37 5.53 -17.14 -0.57
C HIS A 37 4.41 -17.58 0.36
N ASP A 38 3.96 -18.82 0.20
CA ASP A 38 2.95 -19.43 1.05
C ASP A 38 3.54 -20.62 1.79
N VAL A 39 3.32 -20.67 3.11
CA VAL A 39 3.75 -21.78 3.97
C VAL A 39 2.51 -22.60 4.29
N VAL A 40 2.43 -23.79 3.69
CA VAL A 40 1.27 -24.68 3.83
C VAL A 40 1.63 -25.83 4.77
N PRO A 41 0.83 -26.10 5.82
CA PRO A 41 1.02 -27.28 6.63
C PRO A 41 0.64 -28.51 5.80
N VAL A 42 1.53 -29.50 5.73
CA VAL A 42 1.34 -30.72 4.91
C VAL A 42 1.02 -31.96 5.74
N GLY A 43 1.11 -31.87 7.06
CA GLY A 43 0.74 -32.93 7.99
C GLY A 43 1.74 -33.09 9.13
N ILE A 44 1.71 -34.28 9.74
CA ILE A 44 2.62 -34.69 10.81
C ILE A 44 3.52 -35.81 10.24
N SER A 45 4.84 -35.71 10.47
CA SER A 45 5.81 -36.71 10.04
C SER A 45 5.68 -38.02 10.83
N ALA A 46 6.37 -39.06 10.39
CA ALA A 46 6.46 -40.33 11.15
C ALA A 46 7.03 -40.14 12.57
N ASP A 47 7.83 -39.08 12.78
CA ASP A 47 8.43 -38.72 14.07
C ASP A 47 7.51 -37.85 14.95
N GLY A 48 6.26 -37.61 14.54
CA GLY A 48 5.30 -36.80 15.27
C GLY A 48 5.50 -35.28 15.13
N VAL A 49 6.32 -34.82 14.18
CA VAL A 49 6.63 -33.39 14.00
C VAL A 49 5.75 -32.77 12.93
N HIS A 50 5.23 -31.57 13.17
CA HIS A 50 4.51 -30.80 12.16
C HIS A 50 5.42 -30.40 11.00
N VAL A 51 5.04 -30.78 9.78
CA VAL A 51 5.77 -30.45 8.56
C VAL A 51 4.99 -29.40 7.78
N SER A 52 5.69 -28.35 7.38
CA SER A 52 5.18 -27.30 6.50
C SER A 52 6.04 -27.18 5.26
N GLN A 53 5.41 -26.96 4.11
CA GLN A 53 6.09 -26.76 2.84
C GLN A 53 5.95 -25.30 2.41
N SER A 54 7.08 -24.67 2.07
CA SER A 54 7.09 -23.37 1.41
C SER A 54 6.86 -23.54 -0.09
N VAL A 55 5.91 -22.79 -0.62
CA VAL A 55 5.55 -22.75 -2.04
C VAL A 55 5.72 -21.32 -2.54
N THR A 56 6.48 -21.14 -3.61
CA THR A 56 6.59 -19.86 -4.31
C THR A 56 5.35 -19.63 -5.16
N CYS A 57 4.79 -18.44 -5.04
CA CYS A 57 3.59 -17.99 -5.71
C CYS A 57 3.92 -16.86 -6.69
N ASN A 58 2.96 -16.53 -7.54
CA ASN A 58 3.08 -15.40 -8.45
C ASN A 58 3.04 -14.06 -7.70
N THR A 59 3.29 -12.97 -8.40
CA THR A 59 3.18 -11.62 -7.84
C THR A 59 1.71 -11.20 -7.71
N LEU A 60 1.46 -10.16 -6.91
CA LEU A 60 0.12 -9.65 -6.61
C LEU A 60 -0.66 -9.22 -7.87
N PHE A 61 0.05 -8.72 -8.88
CA PHE A 61 -0.53 -8.17 -10.10
C PHE A 61 -0.76 -9.21 -11.20
N GLN A 62 -0.34 -10.47 -10.99
CA GLN A 62 -0.64 -11.52 -11.93
C GLN A 62 -2.10 -11.97 -11.79
N GLY A 63 -2.72 -12.33 -12.93
CA GLY A 63 -4.12 -12.75 -13.00
C GLY A 63 -4.42 -14.11 -12.37
N SER A 64 -3.40 -14.84 -11.91
CA SER A 64 -3.56 -16.11 -11.20
C SER A 64 -2.55 -16.23 -10.06
N ALA A 65 -2.92 -16.98 -9.01
CA ALA A 65 -2.10 -17.14 -7.82
C ALA A 65 -0.81 -17.93 -8.06
N ARG A 66 -0.83 -18.80 -9.05
CA ARG A 66 0.26 -19.70 -9.40
C ARG A 66 0.08 -20.20 -10.83
N ASP A 67 1.19 -20.44 -11.51
CA ASP A 67 1.20 -21.08 -12.82
C ASP A 67 0.99 -22.60 -12.70
N ASN A 68 0.74 -23.28 -13.82
CA ASN A 68 0.59 -24.74 -13.91
C ASN A 68 1.88 -25.54 -13.67
N THR A 69 2.86 -24.96 -12.97
CA THR A 69 4.05 -25.67 -12.53
C THR A 69 3.65 -26.80 -11.57
N PRO A 70 4.40 -27.93 -11.53
CA PRO A 70 4.12 -29.00 -10.58
C PRO A 70 4.41 -28.55 -9.15
N LEU A 71 3.58 -28.98 -8.19
CA LEU A 71 3.80 -28.68 -6.78
C LEU A 71 5.05 -29.44 -6.28
N PRO A 72 5.76 -28.90 -5.27
CA PRO A 72 6.83 -29.63 -4.62
C PRO A 72 6.34 -31.00 -4.13
N THR A 73 7.11 -32.04 -4.43
CA THR A 73 6.78 -33.42 -4.06
C THR A 73 6.88 -33.60 -2.55
N ILE A 74 5.82 -34.12 -1.92
CA ILE A 74 5.82 -34.46 -0.50
C ILE A 74 5.86 -35.99 -0.35
N VAL A 75 6.57 -36.48 0.67
CA VAL A 75 6.61 -37.90 1.02
C VAL A 75 5.24 -38.35 1.52
N LYS A 76 4.70 -39.45 0.98
CA LYS A 76 3.43 -40.03 1.45
C LYS A 76 3.56 -40.48 2.92
N PRO A 77 2.52 -40.33 3.77
CA PRO A 77 1.12 -40.02 3.46
C PRO A 77 0.73 -38.53 3.52
N LEU A 78 1.70 -37.62 3.55
CA LEU A 78 1.42 -36.18 3.69
C LEU A 78 0.73 -35.63 2.43
N ALA A 79 -0.16 -34.66 2.63
CA ALA A 79 -0.97 -34.07 1.56
C ALA A 79 -1.25 -32.60 1.85
N TYR A 80 -1.45 -31.80 0.80
CA TYR A 80 -1.86 -30.41 0.94
C TYR A 80 -3.33 -30.34 1.37
N PRO A 81 -3.66 -29.79 2.55
CA PRO A 81 -5.04 -29.70 3.02
C PRO A 81 -5.83 -28.57 2.33
N ARG A 82 -5.12 -27.60 1.76
CA ARG A 82 -5.68 -26.45 1.02
C ARG A 82 -4.88 -26.21 -0.26
N GLN A 83 -5.49 -25.52 -1.22
CA GLN A 83 -4.77 -25.03 -2.40
C GLN A 83 -3.69 -24.02 -1.95
N PRO A 84 -2.42 -24.22 -2.32
CA PRO A 84 -1.36 -23.24 -2.05
C PRO A 84 -1.61 -21.94 -2.81
N CYS A 85 -1.10 -20.83 -2.28
CA CYS A 85 -1.06 -19.50 -2.91
C CYS A 85 -2.39 -18.74 -3.03
N GLU A 86 -3.55 -19.40 -3.15
CA GLU A 86 -4.86 -18.72 -3.31
C GLU A 86 -5.17 -17.73 -2.18
N LEU A 87 -5.05 -18.18 -0.93
CA LEU A 87 -5.35 -17.33 0.23
C LEU A 87 -4.39 -16.16 0.35
N VAL A 88 -3.09 -16.41 0.15
CA VAL A 88 -2.06 -15.38 0.28
C VAL A 88 -2.19 -14.34 -0.83
N HIS A 89 -2.51 -14.77 -2.05
CA HIS A 89 -2.71 -13.86 -3.19
C HIS A 89 -3.92 -12.94 -2.97
N THR A 90 -5.08 -13.50 -2.65
CA THR A 90 -6.30 -12.73 -2.39
C THR A 90 -6.16 -11.78 -1.19
N GLN A 91 -5.55 -12.23 -0.10
CA GLN A 91 -5.29 -11.37 1.06
C GLN A 91 -4.32 -10.24 0.72
N ALA A 92 -3.24 -10.53 -0.01
CA ALA A 92 -2.28 -9.51 -0.40
C ALA A 92 -2.93 -8.45 -1.30
N GLN A 93 -3.77 -8.85 -2.26
CA GLN A 93 -4.54 -7.93 -3.09
C GLN A 93 -5.44 -7.02 -2.25
N GLN A 94 -6.15 -7.56 -1.26
CA GLN A 94 -6.99 -6.78 -0.36
C GLN A 94 -6.18 -5.76 0.44
N VAL A 95 -5.05 -6.18 1.02
CA VAL A 95 -4.15 -5.28 1.75
C VAL A 95 -3.64 -4.17 0.84
N PHE A 96 -3.25 -4.50 -0.39
CA PHE A 96 -2.80 -3.50 -1.37
C PHE A 96 -3.90 -2.49 -1.73
N VAL A 97 -5.14 -2.94 -1.91
CA VAL A 97 -6.27 -2.04 -2.17
C VAL A 97 -6.48 -1.06 -1.00
N VAL A 98 -6.42 -1.56 0.24
CA VAL A 98 -6.54 -0.70 1.44
C VAL A 98 -5.39 0.30 1.49
N ASP A 99 -4.17 -0.13 1.18
CA ASP A 99 -2.96 0.71 1.14
C ASP A 99 -3.10 1.86 0.13
N VAL A 100 -3.54 1.54 -1.10
CA VAL A 100 -3.82 2.51 -2.16
C VAL A 100 -4.87 3.53 -1.73
N LEU A 101 -5.98 3.07 -1.13
CA LEU A 101 -7.03 3.96 -0.64
C LEU A 101 -6.51 4.88 0.48
N GLY A 102 -5.69 4.35 1.39
CA GLY A 102 -5.04 5.13 2.44
C GLY A 102 -4.13 6.22 1.86
N ALA A 103 -3.27 5.87 0.90
CA ALA A 103 -2.39 6.81 0.23
C ALA A 103 -3.18 7.92 -0.49
N LEU A 104 -4.25 7.57 -1.21
CA LEU A 104 -5.14 8.51 -1.88
C LEU A 104 -5.86 9.44 -0.91
N LEU A 105 -6.32 8.93 0.24
CA LEU A 105 -6.95 9.75 1.27
C LEU A 105 -5.97 10.77 1.87
N VAL A 106 -4.73 10.36 2.14
CA VAL A 106 -3.71 11.28 2.65
C VAL A 106 -3.37 12.36 1.62
N LEU A 107 -3.09 11.96 0.37
CA LEU A 107 -2.77 12.90 -0.70
C LEU A 107 -3.95 13.82 -1.03
N GLY A 108 -5.17 13.27 -1.06
CA GLY A 108 -6.41 14.01 -1.26
C GLY A 108 -6.67 15.01 -0.13
N GLY A 109 -6.44 14.62 1.13
CA GLY A 109 -6.53 15.51 2.28
C GLY A 109 -5.53 16.67 2.21
N LEU A 110 -4.27 16.38 1.84
CA LEU A 110 -3.26 17.42 1.63
C LEU A 110 -3.66 18.38 0.50
N ALA A 111 -4.12 17.86 -0.64
CA ALA A 111 -4.60 18.67 -1.75
C ALA A 111 -5.79 19.54 -1.35
N PHE A 112 -6.74 18.98 -0.59
CA PHE A 112 -7.89 19.71 -0.07
C PHE A 112 -7.47 20.87 0.83
N VAL A 113 -6.53 20.66 1.75
CA VAL A 113 -5.99 21.71 2.62
C VAL A 113 -5.34 22.83 1.80
N VAL A 114 -4.53 22.48 0.78
CA VAL A 114 -3.91 23.46 -0.12
C VAL A 114 -4.95 24.29 -0.86
N VAL A 115 -5.97 23.64 -1.43
CA VAL A 115 -7.05 24.33 -2.15
C VAL A 115 -7.84 25.24 -1.20
N ARG A 116 -8.13 24.77 0.02
CA ARG A 116 -8.86 25.54 1.02
C ARG A 116 -8.08 26.77 1.47
N ALA A 117 -6.78 26.63 1.72
CA ALA A 117 -5.89 27.72 2.12
C ALA A 117 -5.85 28.83 1.05
N ARG A 118 -5.69 28.46 -0.22
CA ARG A 118 -5.69 29.43 -1.35
C ARG A 118 -7.00 30.20 -1.44
N ARG A 119 -8.14 29.52 -1.32
CA ARG A 119 -9.47 30.16 -1.39
C ARG A 119 -9.73 31.15 -0.25
N LEU A 120 -9.12 30.95 0.92
CA LEU A 120 -9.25 31.89 2.04
C LEU A 120 -8.44 33.17 1.80
N ASP A 121 -7.26 33.03 1.19
CA ASP A 121 -6.40 34.17 0.81
C ASP A 121 -7.02 35.03 -0.30
N ASP A 122 -7.67 34.41 -1.28
CA ASP A 122 -8.41 35.14 -2.32
C ASP A 122 -9.58 35.96 -1.73
N ARG A 123 -10.29 35.43 -0.72
CA ARG A 123 -11.40 36.16 -0.10
C ARG A 123 -10.94 37.35 0.75
N SER A 124 -9.83 37.21 1.48
CA SER A 124 -9.29 38.29 2.30
C SER A 124 -8.80 39.46 1.44
N SER A 125 -8.14 39.17 0.32
CA SER A 125 -7.67 40.19 -0.64
C SER A 125 -8.82 40.97 -1.28
N VAL A 126 -9.90 40.29 -1.68
CA VAL A 126 -11.11 40.94 -2.21
C VAL A 126 -11.77 41.84 -1.17
N GLN A 127 -11.87 41.38 0.09
CA GLN A 127 -12.46 42.17 1.17
C GLN A 127 -11.61 43.41 1.50
N ALA A 128 -10.29 43.28 1.54
CA ALA A 128 -9.38 44.41 1.73
C ALA A 128 -9.49 45.44 0.59
N ALA A 129 -9.63 44.99 -0.66
CA ALA A 129 -9.85 45.87 -1.80
C ALA A 129 -11.19 46.63 -1.70
N SER A 130 -12.26 45.98 -1.25
CA SER A 130 -13.56 46.64 -1.06
C SER A 130 -13.57 47.70 0.04
N ALA A 131 -12.77 47.50 1.10
CA ALA A 131 -12.67 48.45 2.21
C ALA A 131 -11.85 49.71 1.88
N ALA A 132 -11.02 49.67 0.83
CA ALA A 132 -10.20 50.81 0.41
C ALA A 132 -10.92 51.77 -0.55
N VAL A 133 -12.11 51.41 -1.04
CA VAL A 133 -12.88 52.18 -2.02
C VAL A 133 -14.06 52.94 -1.38
N GLY A 134 -14.39 52.65 -0.13
CA GLY A 134 -15.45 53.33 0.65
C GLY A 134 -14.88 54.32 1.65
#